data_AF-A0A9E3D3F4-F1
#
_entry.id   AF-A0A9E3D3F4-F1
#
_cell.length_a   1.000
_cell.length_b   1.000
_cell.length_c   1.000
_cell.angle_alpha   90.00
_cell.angle_beta   90.00
_cell.angle_gamma   90.00
#
_symmetry.space_group_name_H-M   'P 1'
#
loop_
_entity.id
_entity.type
_entity.pdbx_description
1 polymer ?
#
loop_
_entity_poly.entity_id
_entity_poly.type
_entity_poly.pdbx_seq_one_letter_code
_entity_poly.pdbx_strand_id
1 'polypeptide(L)'
;GVVFITIEDETGIANLIVWPAILERFRRAALGATLLRCTGKLQREESVIHVVAARLEDMTPRLNTLRDRAGDADPRTVLKPPFVPAAKPPGYDARDIVITSRNFR
;
A
#
# COMPACT_ATOMS: atom_id res chain seq x y z
N GLY A 1 -14.55 3.70 -2.70
CA GLY A 1 -14.12 2.93 -1.52
C GLY A 1 -12.65 3.16 -1.23
N VAL A 2 -12.18 2.84 -0.02
CA VAL A 2 -10.75 2.86 0.33
C VAL A 2 -10.12 1.52 -0.04
N VAL A 3 -8.88 1.54 -0.53
CA VAL A 3 -8.10 0.33 -0.83
C VAL A 3 -6.94 0.22 0.16
N PHE A 4 -6.65 -1.01 0.58
CA PHE A 4 -5.50 -1.33 1.41
C PHE A 4 -4.49 -2.12 0.59
N ILE A 5 -3.22 -1.73 0.64
CA ILE A 5 -2.11 -2.45 0.00
C ILE A 5 -1.14 -2.87 1.10
N THR A 6 -0.84 -4.15 1.20
CA THR A 6 0.18 -4.66 2.12
C THR A 6 1.49 -4.80 1.37
N ILE A 7 2.57 -4.23 1.90
CA ILE A 7 3.93 -4.38 1.40
C ILE A 7 4.80 -4.98 2.50
N GLU A 8 5.82 -5.73 2.09
CA GLU A 8 6.77 -6.37 3.00
C GLU A 8 8.20 -6.05 2.54
N ASP A 9 9.07 -5.77 3.50
CA ASP A 9 10.51 -5.66 3.32
C ASP A 9 11.25 -6.43 4.42
N GLU A 10 12.59 -6.34 4.44
CA GLU A 10 13.43 -6.99 5.46
C GLU A 10 13.15 -6.52 6.90
N THR A 11 12.46 -5.39 7.08
CA THR A 11 12.12 -4.80 8.38
C THR A 11 10.71 -5.17 8.86
N GLY A 12 9.87 -5.70 7.97
CA GLY A 12 8.55 -6.23 8.29
C GLY A 12 7.45 -5.80 7.33
N ILE A 13 6.22 -5.81 7.82
CA ILE A 13 5.00 -5.54 7.03
C ILE A 13 4.52 -4.11 7.25
N ALA A 14 4.17 -3.41 6.16
CA ALA A 14 3.49 -2.13 6.18
C ALA A 14 2.17 -2.17 5.41
N ASN A 15 1.14 -1.52 5.96
CA ASN A 15 -0.19 -1.42 5.37
C ASN A 15 -0.44 0.01 4.85
N LEU A 16 -0.56 0.15 3.53
CA LEU A 16 -0.86 1.41 2.87
C LEU A 16 -2.37 1.64 2.82
N ILE A 17 -2.82 2.81 3.26
CA ILE A 17 -4.20 3.26 3.18
C ILE A 17 -4.32 4.17 1.95
N VAL A 18 -5.03 3.70 0.92
CA VAL A 18 -5.13 4.38 -0.37
C VAL A 18 -6.56 4.87 -0.60
N TRP A 19 -6.74 6.18 -0.51
CA TRP A 19 -8.01 6.84 -0.80
C TRP A 19 -8.36 6.77 -2.29
N PRO A 20 -9.66 6.77 -2.68
CA PRO A 20 -10.08 6.64 -4.07
C PRO A 20 -9.37 7.62 -5.03
N ALA A 21 -9.17 8.88 -4.62
CA ALA A 21 -8.50 9.88 -5.45
C ALA A 21 -7.01 9.54 -5.70
N ILE A 22 -6.33 8.95 -4.72
CA ILE A 22 -4.94 8.50 -4.85
C ILE A 22 -4.89 7.24 -5.70
N LEU A 23 -5.79 6.29 -5.47
CA LEU A 23 -5.90 5.08 -6.29
C LEU A 23 -6.13 5.42 -7.76
N GLU A 24 -7.05 6.33 -8.05
CA GLU A 24 -7.36 6.70 -9.43
C GLU A 24 -6.15 7.38 -10.10
N ARG A 25 -5.48 8.29 -9.38
CA ARG A 25 -4.29 8.98 -9.88
C ARG A 25 -3.10 8.05 -10.13
N PHE A 26 -2.93 7.01 -9.30
CA PHE A 26 -1.77 6.12 -9.34
C PHE A 26 -2.15 4.66 -9.60
N ARG A 27 -3.24 4.43 -10.32
CA ARG A 27 -3.87 3.10 -10.49
C ARG A 27 -2.91 2.03 -10.99
N ARG A 28 -2.07 2.39 -11.97
CA ARG A 28 -1.07 1.48 -12.54
C ARG A 28 -0.04 1.03 -11.51
N ALA A 29 0.48 1.96 -10.70
CA ALA A 29 1.44 1.62 -9.66
C ALA A 29 0.77 0.82 -8.53
N ALA A 30 -0.43 1.23 -8.11
CA ALA A 30 -1.17 0.59 -7.03
C ALA A 30 -1.54 -0.88 -7.30
N LEU A 31 -1.84 -1.23 -8.54
CA LEU A 31 -2.34 -2.57 -8.91
C LEU A 31 -1.32 -3.43 -9.67
N GLY A 32 -0.30 -2.82 -10.27
CA GLY A 32 0.61 -3.51 -11.20
C GLY A 32 2.07 -3.55 -10.78
N ALA A 33 2.47 -2.83 -9.73
CA ALA A 33 3.86 -2.81 -9.30
C ALA A 33 4.21 -4.08 -8.50
N THR A 34 5.32 -4.71 -8.84
CA THR A 34 5.96 -5.75 -8.01
C THR A 34 6.84 -5.12 -6.93
N LEU A 35 7.48 -3.98 -7.23
CA LEU A 35 8.17 -3.16 -6.25
C LEU A 35 7.50 -1.78 -6.19
N LEU A 36 6.94 -1.44 -5.04
CA LEU A 36 6.14 -0.23 -4.86
C LEU A 36 6.84 0.73 -3.89
N ARG A 37 7.13 1.96 -4.35
CA ARG A 37 7.50 3.05 -3.44
C ARG A 37 6.24 3.82 -3.03
N CYS A 38 6.04 3.95 -1.72
CA CYS A 38 4.98 4.79 -1.16
C CYS A 38 5.59 6.02 -0.46
N THR A 39 4.98 7.18 -0.66
CA THR A 39 5.22 8.37 0.15
C THR A 39 3.90 8.81 0.77
N GLY A 40 3.90 9.03 2.07
CA GLY A 40 2.67 9.28 2.82
C GLY A 40 2.94 9.65 4.26
N LYS A 41 1.86 9.81 5.03
CA LYS A 41 1.93 10.05 6.46
C LYS A 41 2.04 8.71 7.19
N LEU A 42 3.10 8.54 7.96
CA LEU A 42 3.30 7.39 8.83
C LEU A 42 2.37 7.49 10.04
N GLN A 43 1.65 6.40 10.30
CA GLN A 43 0.88 6.15 11.50
C GLN A 43 1.39 4.82 12.07
N ARG A 44 2.05 4.88 13.23
CA ARG A 44 2.59 3.69 13.89
C ARG A 44 1.73 3.39 15.10
N GLU A 45 1.16 2.20 15.13
CA GLU A 45 0.44 1.67 16.28
C GLU A 45 1.15 0.39 16.71
N GLU A 46 1.73 0.42 17.91
CA GLU A 46 2.56 -0.65 18.47
C GLU A 46 3.65 -1.17 17.49
N SER A 47 3.39 -2.33 16.88
CA SER A 47 4.27 -3.07 15.99
C SER A 47 3.90 -2.99 14.50
N VAL A 48 2.72 -2.44 14.17
CA VAL A 48 2.21 -2.39 12.80
C VAL A 48 2.41 -1.00 12.21
N ILE A 49 2.95 -0.96 10.99
CA ILE A 49 3.18 0.27 10.24
C ILE A 49 1.98 0.52 9.32
N HIS A 50 1.30 1.64 9.53
CA HIS A 50 0.27 2.15 8.62
C HIS A 50 0.78 3.40 7.91
N VAL A 51 0.56 3.50 6.60
CA VAL A 51 0.94 4.69 5.84
C VAL A 51 -0.26 5.19 5.06
N VAL A 52 -0.71 6.40 5.36
CA VAL A 52 -1.73 7.08 4.55
C VAL A 52 -1.07 7.59 3.28
N ALA A 53 -1.33 6.93 2.16
CA ALA A 53 -0.63 7.14 0.90
C ALA A 53 -0.99 8.50 0.27
N ALA A 54 0.02 9.26 -0.12
CA ALA A 54 -0.12 10.50 -0.89
C ALA A 54 0.43 10.37 -2.32
N ARG A 55 1.43 9.49 -2.51
CA ARG A 55 2.03 9.19 -3.81
C ARG A 55 2.47 7.73 -3.86
N LEU A 56 2.25 7.10 -5.01
CA LEU A 56 2.66 5.74 -5.30
C LEU A 56 3.48 5.71 -6.59
N GLU A 57 4.56 4.94 -6.59
CA GLU A 57 5.47 4.81 -7.74
C GLU A 57 5.85 3.35 -7.98
N ASP A 58 5.69 2.93 -9.22
CA ASP A 58 6.14 1.63 -9.70
C ASP A 58 7.66 1.65 -9.86
N MET A 59 8.34 0.93 -8.97
CA MET A 59 9.79 0.73 -8.97
C MET A 59 10.19 -0.64 -9.54
N THR A 60 9.24 -1.41 -10.08
CA THR A 60 9.51 -2.70 -10.73
C THR A 60 10.62 -2.62 -11.79
N PRO A 61 10.78 -1.54 -12.58
CA PRO A 61 11.91 -1.42 -13.51
C PRO A 61 13.29 -1.51 -12.83
N ARG A 62 13.41 -1.13 -11.55
CA ARG A 62 14.67 -1.27 -10.79
C ARG A 62 14.99 -2.72 -10.45
N LEU A 63 13.98 -3.59 -10.31
CA LEU A 63 14.21 -5.02 -10.16
C LEU A 63 14.82 -5.64 -11.42
N ASN A 64 14.42 -5.18 -12.62
CA ASN A 64 15.04 -5.67 -13.86
C ASN A 64 16.55 -5.38 -13.91
N THR A 65 16.98 -4.22 -13.42
CA THR A 65 18.42 -3.89 -13.36
C THR A 65 19.22 -4.73 -12.35
N LEU A 66 18.54 -5.33 -11.35
CA LEU A 66 19.15 -6.31 -10.45
C LEU A 66 19.12 -7.71 -11.08
N ARG A 67 18.07 -8.06 -11.84
CA ARG A 67 17.92 -9.34 -12.52
C ARG A 67 18.99 -9.56 -13.60
N ASP A 68 19.30 -8.51 -14.36
CA ASP A 68 20.40 -8.52 -15.34
C ASP A 68 21.77 -8.82 -14.69
N ARG A 69 21.90 -8.61 -13.37
CA ARG A 69 23.12 -8.89 -12.59
C ARG A 69 23.08 -10.20 -11.82
N ALA A 70 21.89 -10.75 -11.53
CA ALA A 70 21.71 -11.86 -10.57
C ALA A 70 21.37 -13.22 -11.21
N GLY A 71 20.92 -13.27 -12.46
CA GLY A 71 20.49 -14.53 -13.11
C GLY A 71 19.10 -14.99 -12.63
N ASP A 72 18.36 -15.64 -13.53
CA ASP A 72 16.89 -15.81 -13.53
C ASP A 72 16.17 -16.30 -12.26
N ALA A 73 15.04 -15.64 -11.97
CA ALA A 73 13.88 -16.24 -11.28
C ALA A 73 12.56 -15.66 -11.87
N ASP A 74 11.59 -16.55 -12.16
CA ASP A 74 10.30 -16.21 -12.81
C ASP A 74 9.36 -15.44 -11.86
N PRO A 75 8.95 -14.20 -12.21
CA PRO A 75 8.08 -13.38 -11.36
C PRO A 75 6.62 -13.86 -11.28
N ARG A 76 6.19 -14.85 -12.08
CA ARG A 76 4.79 -15.30 -12.12
C ARG A 76 4.40 -16.27 -11.00
N THR A 77 5.36 -16.77 -10.23
CA THR A 77 5.11 -17.85 -9.24
C THR A 77 4.47 -17.36 -7.94
N VAL A 78 4.34 -16.05 -7.70
CA VAL A 78 3.94 -15.49 -6.39
C VAL A 78 2.50 -14.97 -6.34
N LEU A 79 1.72 -15.03 -7.44
CA LEU A 79 0.34 -14.53 -7.45
C LEU A 79 -0.65 -15.56 -6.85
N LYS A 80 -0.52 -15.83 -5.55
CA LYS A 80 -1.67 -16.21 -4.73
C LYS A 80 -1.86 -15.09 -3.71
N PRO A 81 -2.95 -14.30 -3.77
CA PRO A 81 -3.18 -13.27 -2.76
C PRO A 81 -3.23 -13.99 -1.39
N PRO A 82 -2.34 -13.67 -0.45
CA PRO A 82 -2.14 -14.49 0.74
C PRO A 82 -3.27 -14.34 1.76
N PHE A 83 -4.31 -13.54 1.49
CA PHE A 83 -5.22 -13.16 2.56
C PHE A 83 -6.69 -13.01 2.17
N VAL A 84 -7.48 -13.85 2.83
CA VAL A 84 -8.88 -13.67 3.19
C VAL A 84 -8.93 -12.50 4.17
N PRO A 85 -9.82 -11.50 4.02
CA PRO A 85 -9.81 -10.31 4.87
C PRO A 85 -9.95 -10.70 6.35
N ALA A 86 -8.89 -10.52 7.15
CA ALA A 86 -9.05 -10.53 8.59
C ALA A 86 -9.99 -9.41 9.02
N ALA A 87 -10.72 -9.74 10.07
CA ALA A 87 -11.71 -8.91 10.72
C ALA A 87 -11.33 -7.43 10.70
N LYS A 88 -12.34 -6.63 10.40
CA LYS A 88 -12.37 -5.17 10.52
C LYS A 88 -11.53 -4.73 11.74
N PRO A 89 -10.56 -3.82 11.57
CA PRO A 89 -9.70 -3.41 12.67
C PRO A 89 -10.56 -2.92 13.86
N PRO A 90 -10.24 -3.34 15.10
CA PRO A 90 -11.01 -2.98 16.28
C PRO A 90 -10.99 -1.46 16.47
N GLY A 91 -12.16 -0.88 16.78
CA GLY A 91 -12.31 0.58 16.96
C GLY A 91 -12.84 1.35 15.75
N TYR A 92 -13.18 0.69 14.64
CA TYR A 92 -13.72 1.36 13.45
C TYR A 92 -15.27 1.44 13.49
N ASP A 93 -15.86 2.58 13.91
CA ASP A 93 -17.29 2.86 13.66
C ASP A 93 -17.45 3.56 12.30
N ALA A 94 -18.33 3.03 11.44
CA ALA A 94 -18.67 3.66 10.17
C ALA A 94 -19.32 5.05 10.35
N ARG A 95 -19.80 5.37 11.55
CA ARG A 95 -20.39 6.66 11.92
C ARG A 95 -19.39 7.73 12.33
N ASP A 96 -18.13 7.39 12.60
CA ASP A 96 -17.05 8.37 12.82
C ASP A 96 -16.58 9.01 11.50
N ILE A 97 -17.11 8.55 10.37
CA ILE A 97 -17.01 9.24 9.07
C ILE A 97 -18.03 10.39 9.02
N VAL A 98 -18.06 11.21 10.06
CA VAL A 98 -18.48 12.61 9.96
C VAL A 98 -17.20 13.41 9.92
N ILE A 99 -16.69 13.67 8.70
CA ILE A 99 -15.78 14.79 8.51
C ILE A 99 -16.63 16.02 8.85
N THR A 100 -16.56 16.51 10.10
CA THR A 100 -17.06 17.85 10.39
C THR A 100 -16.29 18.77 9.47
N SER A 101 -16.99 19.26 8.44
CA SER A 101 -16.62 20.42 7.66
C SER A 101 -16.22 21.51 8.66
N ARG A 102 -14.91 21.65 8.89
CA ARG A 102 -14.36 22.81 9.58
C ARG A 102 -13.48 23.55 8.59
N ASN A 103 -14.11 24.58 8.04
CA ASN A 103 -13.57 25.75 7.38
C ASN A 103 -12.07 25.94 7.59
N PHE A 104 -11.32 25.80 6.51
CA PHE A 104 -9.99 26.38 6.39
C PHE A 104 -10.16 27.89 6.17
N ARG A 105 -9.81 28.67 7.19
CA ARG A 105 -9.29 30.04 7.01
C ARG A 105 -7.78 29.94 7.00
#